data_AF-A0A143YV85-F1
#
_entry.id   AF-A0A143YV85-F1
#
_cell.length_a   1.000
_cell.length_b   1.000
_cell.length_c   1.000
_cell.angle_alpha   90.00
_cell.angle_beta   90.00
_cell.angle_gamma   90.00
#
_symmetry.space_group_name_H-M   'P 1'
#
loop_
_entity.id
_entity.type
_entity.pdbx_description
1 polymer ?
#
loop_
_entity_poly.entity_id
_entity_poly.type
_entity_poly.pdbx_seq_one_letter_code
_entity_poly.pdbx_strand_id
1 'polypeptide(L)'
;MEMLLMMGMIATFVMVLLIPVKARAHCDTMDGPTAADGKKALETNNINYALKWILPEHEEELKEIFALSMKVRGLSPEAQKLADKYFLENLVRIHRAGEGAPYEGLKPAGTPIDEKILAADRAIAAGNLSPLEGLVTQEEIHELEEKFSKAMALKDFAVDDVEAGRAYIEAYVSFFKLAEGESQEHGHEHHHHEDGHTAHPH
;
A
#
# COMPACT_ATOMS: atom_id res chain seq x y z
N MET A 1 0.48 -28.85 37.04
CA MET A 1 1.18 -29.12 35.76
C MET A 1 0.35 -28.62 34.59
N GLU A 2 -0.95 -28.96 34.53
CA GLU A 2 -1.85 -28.50 33.46
C GLU A 2 -2.07 -26.99 33.40
N MET A 3 -2.19 -26.32 34.54
CA MET A 3 -2.32 -24.85 34.60
C MET A 3 -1.08 -24.11 34.06
N LEU A 4 0.12 -24.69 34.27
CA LEU A 4 1.38 -24.12 33.79
C LEU A 4 1.53 -24.32 32.26
N LEU A 5 1.06 -25.46 31.75
CA LEU A 5 0.97 -25.74 30.30
C LEU A 5 -0.04 -24.81 29.62
N MET A 6 -1.19 -24.56 30.26
CA MET A 6 -2.23 -23.67 29.72
C MET A 6 -1.77 -22.21 29.67
N MET A 7 -1.09 -21.72 30.72
CA MET A 7 -0.48 -20.37 30.69
C MET A 7 0.62 -20.25 29.63
N GLY A 8 1.42 -21.30 29.42
CA GLY A 8 2.41 -21.34 28.35
C GLY A 8 1.80 -21.27 26.95
N MET A 9 0.66 -21.97 26.73
CA MET A 9 -0.08 -21.93 25.46
C MET A 9 -0.73 -20.56 25.22
N ILE A 10 -1.29 -19.92 26.25
CA ILE A 10 -1.86 -18.57 26.12
C ILE A 10 -0.75 -17.55 25.82
N ALA A 11 0.39 -17.62 26.52
CA ALA A 11 1.51 -16.71 26.29
C ALA A 11 2.10 -16.86 24.89
N THR A 12 2.23 -18.09 24.38
CA THR A 12 2.69 -18.34 23.00
C THR A 12 1.66 -17.90 21.97
N PHE A 13 0.36 -18.12 22.19
CA PHE A 13 -0.70 -17.66 21.30
C PHE A 13 -0.75 -16.12 21.21
N VAL A 14 -0.69 -15.43 22.35
CA VAL A 14 -0.60 -13.96 22.40
C VAL A 14 0.67 -13.46 21.70
N MET A 15 1.80 -14.16 21.85
CA MET A 15 3.04 -13.77 21.18
C MET A 15 3.01 -13.97 19.66
N VAL A 16 2.28 -14.97 19.17
CA VAL A 16 2.04 -15.19 17.72
C VAL A 16 1.14 -14.09 17.14
N LEU A 17 0.14 -13.62 17.90
CA LEU A 17 -0.74 -12.50 17.49
C LEU A 17 -0.01 -11.15 17.45
N LEU A 18 1.12 -11.01 18.14
CA LEU A 18 1.96 -9.81 18.12
C LEU A 18 3.01 -9.81 16.99
N ILE A 19 3.07 -10.86 16.16
CA ILE A 19 3.92 -10.87 14.98
C ILE A 19 3.23 -9.98 13.95
N PRO A 20 3.79 -8.80 13.60
CA PRO A 20 3.20 -7.96 12.57
C PRO A 20 3.11 -8.77 11.28
N VAL A 21 1.89 -8.90 10.74
CA VAL A 21 1.69 -9.38 9.38
C VAL A 21 2.49 -8.43 8.50
N LYS A 22 3.53 -8.94 7.86
CA LYS A 22 4.36 -8.14 6.97
C LYS A 22 3.47 -7.73 5.80
N ALA A 23 2.88 -6.55 5.85
CA ALA A 23 2.27 -5.91 4.67
C ALA A 23 3.37 -5.86 3.61
N ARG A 24 3.21 -6.61 2.52
CA ARG A 24 4.32 -6.97 1.63
C ARG A 24 4.64 -5.83 0.69
N ALA A 25 5.56 -4.97 1.14
CA ALA A 25 6.75 -4.43 0.48
C ALA A 25 6.72 -3.88 -0.97
N HIS A 26 5.78 -4.20 -1.85
CA HIS A 26 5.94 -3.87 -3.26
C HIS A 26 6.00 -2.36 -3.49
N CYS A 27 5.08 -1.61 -2.86
CA CYS A 27 5.01 -0.16 -2.89
C CYS A 27 6.17 0.55 -2.15
N ASP A 28 6.97 -0.15 -1.33
CA ASP A 28 8.10 0.43 -0.60
C ASP A 28 9.47 0.01 -1.14
N THR A 29 9.51 -0.66 -2.31
CA THR A 29 10.76 -1.04 -2.99
C THR A 29 11.20 -0.02 -4.03
N MET A 30 12.52 0.07 -4.28
CA MET A 30 13.11 0.91 -5.34
C MET A 30 12.63 0.53 -6.75
N ASP A 31 12.24 -0.73 -6.94
CA ASP A 31 11.71 -1.26 -8.21
C ASP A 31 10.17 -1.29 -8.22
N GLY A 32 9.55 -0.80 -7.15
CA GLY A 32 8.10 -0.73 -6.99
C GLY A 32 7.46 0.47 -7.68
N PRO A 33 6.13 0.47 -7.77
CA PRO A 33 5.35 1.40 -8.60
C PRO A 33 5.41 2.82 -8.03
N THR A 34 5.37 2.97 -6.70
CA THR A 34 5.54 4.26 -6.02
C THR A 34 6.89 4.88 -6.35
N ALA A 35 7.97 4.09 -6.31
CA ALA A 35 9.30 4.57 -6.66
C ALA A 35 9.45 4.85 -8.16
N ALA A 36 8.82 4.07 -9.02
CA ALA A 36 8.81 4.28 -10.47
C ALA A 36 8.15 5.62 -10.84
N ASP A 37 6.98 5.92 -10.27
CA ASP A 37 6.30 7.19 -10.48
C ASP A 37 7.04 8.36 -9.82
N GLY A 38 7.70 8.15 -8.68
CA GLY A 38 8.56 9.15 -8.07
C GLY A 38 9.76 9.52 -8.96
N LYS A 39 10.40 8.52 -9.58
CA LYS A 39 11.46 8.75 -10.59
C LYS A 39 10.90 9.51 -11.78
N LYS A 40 9.73 9.11 -12.27
CA LYS A 40 9.06 9.78 -13.39
C LYS A 40 8.77 11.25 -13.09
N ALA A 41 8.33 11.57 -11.87
CA ALA A 41 8.10 12.93 -11.41
C ALA A 41 9.38 13.79 -11.50
N LEU A 42 10.50 13.27 -10.99
CA LEU A 42 11.80 13.96 -11.02
C LEU A 42 12.33 14.14 -12.45
N GLU A 43 12.21 13.11 -13.29
CA GLU A 43 12.68 13.13 -14.68
C GLU A 43 11.91 14.12 -15.54
N THR A 44 10.60 14.24 -15.32
CA THR A 44 9.71 15.10 -16.10
C THR A 44 9.47 16.46 -15.48
N ASN A 45 10.00 16.69 -14.27
CA ASN A 45 9.67 17.86 -13.45
C ASN A 45 8.14 18.03 -13.26
N ASN A 46 7.41 16.92 -13.13
CA ASN A 46 5.97 16.91 -12.89
C ASN A 46 5.65 16.10 -11.63
N ILE A 47 5.39 16.79 -10.52
CA ILE A 47 5.11 16.15 -9.23
C ILE A 47 3.81 15.33 -9.22
N ASN A 48 2.88 15.56 -10.17
CA ASN A 48 1.57 14.90 -10.17
C ASN A 48 1.67 13.37 -10.32
N TYR A 49 2.74 12.87 -10.97
CA TYR A 49 3.05 11.44 -10.97
C TYR A 49 3.21 10.87 -9.54
N ALA A 50 3.75 11.64 -8.61
CA ALA A 50 3.95 11.24 -7.22
C ALA A 50 2.76 11.60 -6.31
N LEU A 51 2.09 12.74 -6.53
CA LEU A 51 0.99 13.20 -5.65
C LEU A 51 -0.18 12.21 -5.57
N LYS A 52 -0.45 11.46 -6.64
CA LYS A 52 -1.51 10.43 -6.65
C LYS A 52 -1.29 9.29 -5.65
N TRP A 53 -0.07 9.11 -5.14
CA TRP A 53 0.28 8.05 -4.18
C TRP A 53 0.06 8.45 -2.72
N ILE A 54 -0.28 9.70 -2.45
CA ILE A 54 -0.38 10.22 -1.07
C ILE A 54 -1.75 10.83 -0.82
N LEU A 55 -2.15 10.84 0.45
CA LEU A 55 -3.38 11.50 0.88
C LEU A 55 -3.26 13.03 0.74
N PRO A 56 -4.37 13.75 0.47
CA PRO A 56 -4.36 15.19 0.24
C PRO A 56 -3.68 16.02 1.34
N GLU A 57 -3.80 15.61 2.61
CA GLU A 57 -3.20 16.30 3.76
C GLU A 57 -1.67 16.34 3.75
N HIS A 58 -1.01 15.45 2.99
CA HIS A 58 0.44 15.38 2.90
C HIS A 58 1.01 16.06 1.65
N GLU A 59 0.17 16.67 0.81
CA GLU A 59 0.62 17.27 -0.46
C GLU A 59 1.69 18.35 -0.27
N GLU A 60 1.47 19.26 0.67
CA GLU A 60 2.39 20.40 0.86
C GLU A 60 3.77 19.94 1.33
N GLU A 61 3.81 18.92 2.20
CA GLU A 61 5.07 18.28 2.62
C GLU A 61 5.81 17.69 1.41
N LEU A 62 5.12 16.93 0.56
CA LEU A 62 5.77 16.31 -0.61
C LEU A 62 6.18 17.35 -1.67
N LYS A 63 5.40 18.43 -1.86
CA LYS A 63 5.72 19.55 -2.75
C LYS A 63 6.99 20.27 -2.31
N GLU A 64 7.15 20.54 -1.02
CA GLU A 64 8.36 21.15 -0.48
C GLU A 64 9.60 20.26 -0.73
N ILE A 65 9.48 18.97 -0.42
CA ILE A 65 10.55 17.98 -0.64
C ILE A 65 10.91 17.89 -2.12
N PHE A 66 9.93 17.83 -3.01
CA PHE A 66 10.15 17.82 -4.46
C PHE A 66 10.90 19.07 -4.93
N ALA A 67 10.46 20.26 -4.50
CA ALA A 67 11.08 21.52 -4.87
C ALA A 67 12.55 21.60 -4.39
N LEU A 68 12.83 21.15 -3.15
CA LEU A 68 14.19 21.07 -2.62
C LEU A 68 15.05 20.08 -3.41
N SER A 69 14.53 18.88 -3.70
CA SER A 69 15.22 17.90 -4.53
C SER A 69 15.58 18.48 -5.90
N MET A 70 14.61 19.06 -6.61
CA MET A 70 14.84 19.63 -7.94
C MET A 70 15.87 20.76 -7.95
N LYS A 71 15.94 21.56 -6.88
CA LYS A 71 16.91 22.66 -6.74
C LYS A 71 18.37 22.18 -6.74
N VAL A 72 18.64 21.03 -6.12
CA VAL A 72 20.02 20.50 -5.97
C VAL A 72 20.34 19.37 -6.95
N ARG A 73 19.32 18.72 -7.52
CA ARG A 73 19.45 17.56 -8.43
C ARG A 73 20.40 17.80 -9.60
N GLY A 74 20.39 19.01 -10.16
CA GLY A 74 21.20 19.37 -11.33
C GLY A 74 22.65 19.77 -11.04
N LEU A 75 23.11 19.76 -9.78
CA LEU A 75 24.43 20.28 -9.42
C LEU A 75 25.59 19.34 -9.78
N SER A 76 25.39 18.03 -9.64
CA SER A 76 26.35 16.99 -10.02
C SER A 76 25.66 15.61 -10.09
N PRO A 77 26.29 14.57 -10.67
CA PRO A 77 25.76 13.21 -10.62
C PRO A 77 25.53 12.69 -9.18
N GLU A 78 26.39 13.04 -8.24
CA GLU A 78 26.25 12.70 -6.82
C GLU A 78 25.08 13.44 -6.17
N ALA A 79 24.91 14.72 -6.51
CA ALA A 79 23.78 15.52 -6.04
C ALA A 79 22.45 14.98 -6.59
N GLN A 80 22.41 14.56 -7.86
CA GLN A 80 21.26 13.88 -8.45
C GLN A 80 20.92 12.61 -7.66
N LYS A 81 21.90 11.74 -7.39
CA LYS A 81 21.69 10.51 -6.63
C LYS A 81 21.13 10.78 -5.24
N LEU A 82 21.64 11.81 -4.55
CA LEU A 82 21.17 12.18 -3.22
C LEU A 82 19.75 12.78 -3.25
N ALA A 83 19.48 13.67 -4.20
CA ALA A 83 18.17 14.31 -4.38
C ALA A 83 17.08 13.31 -4.74
N ASP A 84 17.38 12.39 -5.66
CA ASP A 84 16.46 11.34 -6.10
C ASP A 84 16.16 10.41 -4.92
N LYS A 85 17.20 9.95 -4.21
CA LYS A 85 17.02 9.10 -3.02
C LYS A 85 16.20 9.80 -1.94
N TYR A 86 16.51 11.06 -1.62
CA TYR A 86 15.78 11.84 -0.62
C TYR A 86 14.30 11.99 -0.96
N PHE A 87 13.97 12.28 -2.23
CA PHE A 87 12.57 12.37 -2.67
C PHE A 87 11.86 11.02 -2.56
N LEU A 88 12.46 9.94 -3.07
CA LEU A 88 11.85 8.62 -3.09
C LEU A 88 11.63 8.04 -1.69
N GLU A 89 12.59 8.21 -0.77
CA GLU A 89 12.44 7.78 0.64
C GLU A 89 11.27 8.50 1.32
N ASN A 90 11.11 9.80 1.06
CA ASN A 90 10.00 10.57 1.65
C ASN A 90 8.65 10.28 1.00
N LEU A 91 8.61 10.10 -0.32
CA LEU A 91 7.39 9.66 -1.02
C LEU A 91 6.89 8.33 -0.45
N VAL A 92 7.78 7.35 -0.31
CA VAL A 92 7.43 6.04 0.28
C VAL A 92 7.02 6.18 1.74
N ARG A 93 7.75 6.96 2.55
CA ARG A 93 7.37 7.21 3.95
C ARG A 93 5.94 7.75 4.08
N ILE A 94 5.59 8.76 3.27
CA ILE A 94 4.28 9.40 3.30
C ILE A 94 3.20 8.44 2.79
N HIS A 95 3.47 7.73 1.69
CA HIS A 95 2.55 6.72 1.15
C HIS A 95 2.22 5.64 2.18
N ARG A 96 3.25 5.06 2.84
CA ARG A 96 3.06 4.04 3.88
C ARG A 96 2.26 4.55 5.08
N ALA A 97 2.49 5.80 5.49
CA ALA A 97 1.69 6.44 6.53
C ALA A 97 0.20 6.54 6.14
N GLY A 98 -0.09 6.88 4.88
CA GLY A 98 -1.46 6.90 4.34
C GLY A 98 -2.12 5.52 4.29
N GLU A 99 -1.34 4.44 4.19
CA GLU A 99 -1.83 3.07 4.31
C GLU A 99 -1.99 2.58 5.76
N GLY A 100 -1.66 3.43 6.75
CA GLY A 100 -1.63 3.05 8.16
C GLY A 100 -0.46 2.13 8.54
N ALA A 101 0.56 2.04 7.68
CA ALA A 101 1.67 1.11 7.82
C ALA A 101 2.97 1.81 8.25
N PRO A 102 3.85 1.13 9.02
CA PRO A 102 5.13 1.70 9.42
C PRO A 102 6.07 1.87 8.22
N TYR A 103 6.94 2.88 8.32
CA TYR A 103 8.04 3.08 7.37
C TYR A 103 9.30 2.34 7.84
N GLU A 104 9.70 1.31 7.08
CA GLU A 104 10.91 0.50 7.36
C GLU A 104 12.11 0.89 6.48
N GLY A 105 12.01 1.99 5.73
CA GLY A 105 12.98 2.38 4.71
C GLY A 105 12.52 2.05 3.29
N LEU A 106 13.06 2.79 2.31
CA LEU A 106 12.98 2.42 0.90
C LEU A 106 13.84 1.17 0.64
N LYS A 107 13.21 0.05 0.32
CA LYS A 107 13.91 -1.23 0.11
C LYS A 107 14.77 -1.16 -1.16
N PRO A 108 15.99 -1.73 -1.14
CA PRO A 108 16.91 -1.63 -2.27
C PRO A 108 16.37 -2.33 -3.51
N ALA A 109 16.90 -1.95 -4.67
CA ALA A 109 16.61 -2.64 -5.93
C ALA A 109 17.00 -4.13 -5.84
N GLY A 110 16.22 -5.01 -6.46
CA GLY A 110 16.38 -6.46 -6.37
C GLY A 110 15.88 -7.07 -5.06
N THR A 111 15.18 -6.32 -4.21
CA THR A 111 14.45 -6.89 -3.07
C THR A 111 13.44 -7.92 -3.59
N PRO A 112 13.46 -9.17 -3.08
CA PRO A 112 12.51 -10.19 -3.52
C PRO A 112 11.06 -9.76 -3.26
N ILE A 113 10.24 -9.86 -4.31
CA ILE A 113 8.79 -9.63 -4.25
C ILE A 113 8.11 -10.97 -4.52
N ASP A 114 6.99 -11.22 -3.85
CA ASP A 114 6.21 -12.44 -4.05
C ASP A 114 5.73 -12.56 -5.52
N GLU A 115 5.78 -13.77 -6.07
CA GLU A 115 5.40 -14.01 -7.46
C GLU A 115 3.93 -13.65 -7.75
N LYS A 116 3.02 -13.82 -6.77
CA LYS A 116 1.61 -13.43 -6.89
C LYS A 116 1.46 -11.92 -7.07
N ILE A 117 2.24 -11.13 -6.33
CA ILE A 117 2.23 -9.67 -6.42
C ILE A 117 2.74 -9.23 -7.80
N LEU A 118 3.87 -9.79 -8.25
CA LEU A 118 4.40 -9.51 -9.59
C LEU A 118 3.43 -9.93 -10.70
N ALA A 119 2.66 -11.00 -10.48
CA ALA A 119 1.59 -11.41 -11.38
C ALA A 119 0.41 -10.44 -11.38
N ALA A 120 0.02 -9.90 -10.22
CA ALA A 120 -1.00 -8.86 -10.11
C ALA A 120 -0.61 -7.59 -10.88
N ASP A 121 0.66 -7.15 -10.83
CA ASP A 121 1.15 -6.04 -11.67
C ASP A 121 1.03 -6.36 -13.16
N ARG A 122 1.46 -7.57 -13.54
CA ARG A 122 1.33 -8.02 -14.93
C ARG A 122 -0.13 -8.06 -15.37
N ALA A 123 -1.06 -8.40 -14.48
CA ALA A 123 -2.50 -8.41 -14.77
C ALA A 123 -3.01 -7.00 -15.08
N ILE A 124 -2.66 -6.01 -14.25
CA ILE A 124 -2.99 -4.59 -14.51
C ILE A 124 -2.37 -4.12 -15.83
N ALA A 125 -1.11 -4.47 -16.10
CA ALA A 125 -0.43 -4.10 -17.33
C ALA A 125 -1.09 -4.74 -18.57
N ALA A 126 -1.44 -6.03 -18.49
CA ALA A 126 -2.08 -6.80 -19.57
C ALA A 126 -3.57 -6.50 -19.75
N GLY A 127 -4.22 -5.91 -18.74
CA GLY A 127 -5.65 -5.65 -18.75
C GLY A 127 -6.52 -6.90 -18.60
N ASN A 128 -5.97 -7.99 -18.03
CA ASN A 128 -6.71 -9.21 -17.70
C ASN A 128 -6.04 -9.99 -16.56
N LEU A 129 -6.76 -10.92 -15.93
CA LEU A 129 -6.29 -11.72 -14.79
C LEU A 129 -5.45 -12.95 -15.17
N SER A 130 -5.19 -13.20 -16.46
CA SER A 130 -4.46 -14.41 -16.89
C SER A 130 -3.08 -14.60 -16.24
N PRO A 131 -2.32 -13.52 -15.88
CA PRO A 131 -1.04 -13.70 -15.20
C PRO A 131 -1.13 -14.32 -13.80
N LEU A 132 -2.31 -14.32 -13.17
CA LEU A 132 -2.56 -14.92 -11.85
C LEU A 132 -3.01 -16.38 -11.95
N GLU A 133 -3.34 -16.89 -13.14
CA GLU A 133 -3.74 -18.28 -13.33
C GLU A 133 -2.65 -19.25 -12.88
N GLY A 134 -3.02 -20.20 -12.02
CA GLY A 134 -2.09 -21.18 -11.46
C GLY A 134 -1.26 -20.68 -10.28
N LEU A 135 -1.30 -19.38 -9.97
CA LEU A 135 -0.70 -18.78 -8.77
C LEU A 135 -1.74 -18.59 -7.64
N VAL A 136 -3.01 -18.44 -8.00
CA VAL A 136 -4.13 -18.35 -7.06
C VAL A 136 -5.22 -19.36 -7.43
N THR A 137 -6.09 -19.68 -6.47
CA THR A 137 -7.25 -20.55 -6.64
C THR A 137 -8.30 -19.87 -7.51
N GLN A 138 -9.22 -20.66 -8.09
CA GLN A 138 -10.32 -20.11 -8.88
C GLN A 138 -11.28 -19.22 -8.07
N GLU A 139 -11.44 -19.53 -6.78
CA GLU A 139 -12.21 -18.70 -5.85
C GLU A 139 -11.54 -17.33 -5.65
N GLU A 140 -10.23 -17.30 -5.39
CA GLU A 140 -9.44 -16.06 -5.31
C GLU A 140 -9.50 -15.25 -6.63
N ILE A 141 -9.46 -15.90 -7.81
CA ILE A 141 -9.63 -15.20 -9.10
C ILE A 141 -10.98 -14.48 -9.13
N HIS A 142 -12.06 -15.15 -8.76
CA HIS A 142 -13.40 -14.56 -8.79
C HIS A 142 -13.54 -13.39 -7.83
N GLU A 143 -12.98 -13.49 -6.62
CA GLU A 143 -12.96 -12.36 -5.66
C GLU A 143 -12.14 -11.17 -6.18
N LEU A 144 -11.09 -11.43 -6.96
CA LEU A 144 -10.24 -10.40 -7.57
C LEU A 144 -10.91 -9.69 -8.75
N GLU A 145 -11.88 -10.29 -9.44
CA GLU A 145 -12.53 -9.74 -10.64
C GLU A 145 -13.14 -8.35 -10.40
N GLU A 146 -13.82 -8.15 -9.27
CA GLU A 146 -14.46 -6.87 -8.95
C GLU A 146 -13.40 -5.76 -8.75
N LYS A 147 -12.39 -6.04 -7.93
CA LYS A 147 -11.32 -5.07 -7.63
C LYS A 147 -10.47 -4.77 -8.85
N PHE A 148 -10.17 -5.79 -9.63
CA PHE A 148 -9.48 -5.66 -10.91
C PHE A 148 -10.27 -4.78 -11.88
N SER A 149 -11.58 -5.04 -12.04
CA SER A 149 -12.45 -4.26 -12.92
C SER A 149 -12.52 -2.80 -12.48
N LYS A 150 -12.59 -2.53 -11.17
CA LYS A 150 -12.55 -1.17 -10.62
C LYS A 150 -11.23 -0.48 -10.94
N ALA A 151 -10.10 -1.15 -10.74
CA ALA A 151 -8.78 -0.59 -11.07
C ALA A 151 -8.64 -0.29 -12.56
N MET A 152 -9.09 -1.20 -13.43
CA MET A 152 -9.05 -1.01 -14.88
C MET A 152 -9.96 0.13 -15.36
N ALA A 153 -11.13 0.31 -14.75
CA ALA A 153 -12.03 1.41 -15.09
C ALA A 153 -11.46 2.80 -14.74
N LEU A 154 -10.54 2.87 -13.77
CA LEU A 154 -9.92 4.10 -13.30
C LEU A 154 -8.52 4.34 -13.89
N LYS A 155 -7.95 3.35 -14.58
CA LYS A 155 -6.54 3.35 -15.02
C LYS A 155 -6.18 4.50 -15.96
N ASP A 156 -7.10 4.87 -16.83
CA ASP A 156 -6.87 5.88 -17.88
C ASP A 156 -7.28 7.29 -17.40
N PHE A 157 -6.56 7.80 -16.40
CA PHE A 157 -6.73 9.16 -15.89
C PHE A 157 -5.71 10.13 -16.51
N ALA A 158 -6.06 11.42 -16.56
CA ALA A 158 -5.12 12.47 -16.94
C ALA A 158 -4.12 12.71 -15.80
N VAL A 159 -2.81 12.79 -16.11
CA VAL A 159 -1.77 12.94 -15.08
C VAL A 159 -1.98 14.18 -14.18
N ASP A 160 -2.56 15.25 -14.72
CA ASP A 160 -2.83 16.48 -13.97
C ASP A 160 -4.14 16.45 -13.18
N ASP A 161 -4.95 15.39 -13.34
CA ASP A 161 -6.09 15.07 -12.48
C ASP A 161 -5.62 14.16 -11.33
N VAL A 162 -5.03 14.79 -10.32
CA VAL A 162 -4.45 14.09 -9.16
C VAL A 162 -5.53 13.30 -8.39
N GLU A 163 -6.76 13.81 -8.32
CA GLU A 163 -7.87 13.12 -7.66
C GLU A 163 -8.29 11.84 -8.40
N ALA A 164 -8.40 11.89 -9.73
CA ALA A 164 -8.62 10.68 -10.51
C ALA A 164 -7.45 9.69 -10.37
N GLY A 165 -6.22 10.20 -10.31
CA GLY A 165 -5.04 9.40 -10.00
C GLY A 165 -5.12 8.71 -8.64
N ARG A 166 -5.56 9.41 -7.59
CA ARG A 166 -5.75 8.85 -6.24
C ARG A 166 -6.80 7.75 -6.25
N ALA A 167 -7.93 7.97 -6.91
CA ALA A 167 -8.97 6.95 -7.05
C ALA A 167 -8.44 5.68 -7.73
N TYR A 168 -7.60 5.82 -8.76
CA TYR A 168 -6.90 4.68 -9.36
C TYR A 168 -5.95 4.00 -8.37
N ILE A 169 -5.10 4.75 -7.64
CA ILE A 169 -4.17 4.16 -6.67
C ILE A 169 -4.91 3.43 -5.54
N GLU A 170 -6.03 3.96 -5.05
CA GLU A 170 -6.86 3.29 -4.05
C GLU A 170 -7.39 1.94 -4.58
N ALA A 171 -7.92 1.93 -5.81
CA ALA A 171 -8.39 0.70 -6.45
C ALA A 171 -7.26 -0.29 -6.73
N TYR A 172 -6.10 0.20 -7.18
CA TYR A 172 -4.88 -0.57 -7.37
C TYR A 172 -4.46 -1.22 -6.05
N VAL A 173 -4.21 -0.46 -4.98
CA VAL A 173 -3.81 -1.01 -3.67
C VAL A 173 -4.85 -2.00 -3.12
N SER A 174 -6.15 -1.74 -3.32
CA SER A 174 -7.20 -2.67 -2.90
C SER A 174 -7.11 -4.03 -3.60
N PHE A 175 -6.85 -4.03 -4.92
CA PHE A 175 -6.65 -5.27 -5.70
C PHE A 175 -5.44 -6.07 -5.19
N PHE A 176 -4.34 -5.39 -4.85
CA PHE A 176 -3.13 -6.05 -4.36
C PHE A 176 -3.29 -6.65 -2.96
N LYS A 177 -3.92 -5.94 -2.02
CA LYS A 177 -4.19 -6.47 -0.67
C LYS A 177 -4.93 -7.81 -0.72
N LEU A 178 -5.93 -7.93 -1.60
CA LEU A 178 -6.65 -9.18 -1.77
C LEU A 178 -5.78 -10.25 -2.46
N ALA A 179 -4.99 -9.90 -3.48
CA ALA A 179 -4.06 -10.83 -4.13
C ALA A 179 -2.96 -11.34 -3.19
N GLU A 180 -2.63 -10.56 -2.15
CA GLU A 180 -1.71 -10.92 -1.07
C GLU A 180 -2.32 -11.84 -0.01
N GLY A 181 -3.64 -12.11 -0.09
CA GLY A 181 -4.36 -12.95 0.88
C GLY A 181 -4.78 -12.21 2.15
N GLU A 182 -4.70 -10.86 2.17
CA GLU A 182 -5.36 -10.06 3.20
C GLU A 182 -6.86 -10.00 2.86
N SER A 183 -7.63 -10.93 3.42
CA SER A 183 -9.09 -10.84 3.36
C SER A 183 -9.53 -9.60 4.15
N GLN A 184 -10.48 -8.84 3.62
CA GLN A 184 -11.16 -7.83 4.42
C GLN A 184 -12.02 -8.59 5.45
N GLU A 185 -11.56 -8.66 6.70
CA GLU A 185 -12.47 -8.92 7.80
C GLU A 185 -13.55 -7.83 7.77
N HIS A 186 -14.77 -8.23 7.44
CA HIS A 186 -15.95 -7.39 7.57
C HIS A 186 -16.05 -6.90 9.02
N GLY A 187 -15.71 -5.63 9.24
CA GLY A 187 -16.00 -4.92 10.48
C GLY A 187 -17.51 -4.75 10.65
N HIS A 188 -18.19 -5.80 11.10
CA HIS A 188 -19.57 -5.75 11.57
C HIS A 188 -19.62 -6.29 13.02
N GLU A 189 -19.13 -5.51 13.96
CA GLU A 189 -19.55 -5.62 15.37
C GLU A 189 -19.73 -4.22 15.98
N HIS A 190 -20.82 -3.56 15.61
CA HIS A 190 -21.49 -2.62 16.50
C HIS A 190 -22.61 -3.37 17.23
N HIS A 191 -22.24 -4.16 18.24
CA HIS A 191 -23.19 -4.55 19.26
C HIS A 191 -23.41 -3.36 20.19
N HIS A 192 -24.44 -2.57 19.88
CA HIS A 192 -25.11 -1.72 20.86
C HIS A 192 -25.63 -2.61 22.00
N HIS A 193 -24.98 -2.56 23.15
CA HIS A 193 -25.62 -2.97 24.40
C HIS A 193 -26.49 -1.82 24.87
N GLU A 194 -27.80 -1.99 24.65
CA GLU A 194 -28.86 -1.14 25.18
C GLU A 194 -28.96 -1.38 26.70
N ASP A 195 -28.87 -0.29 27.46
CA ASP A 195 -29.08 -0.25 28.91
C ASP A 195 -30.51 -0.68 29.26
N GLY A 196 -30.66 -1.93 29.69
CA GLY A 196 -31.88 -2.44 30.31
C GLY A 196 -32.01 -1.92 31.74
N HIS A 197 -32.68 -0.78 31.92
CA HIS A 197 -33.20 -0.31 33.19
C HIS A 197 -34.02 -1.41 33.89
N THR A 198 -33.50 -1.97 34.98
CA THR A 198 -34.28 -2.77 35.92
C THR A 198 -34.99 -1.85 36.91
N ALA A 199 -36.31 -1.83 36.81
CA ALA A 199 -37.21 -1.26 37.80
C ALA A 199 -37.12 -2.06 39.11
N HIS A 200 -36.87 -1.38 40.22
CA HIS A 200 -37.09 -1.89 41.57
C HIS A 200 -38.57 -1.73 41.97
N PRO A 201 -39.20 -2.77 42.55
CA PRO A 201 -40.31 -2.59 43.46
C PRO A 201 -39.92 -2.92 44.91
N HIS A 202 -40.56 -2.18 45.82
CA HIS A 202 -40.55 -2.22 47.30
C HIS A 202 -39.52 -1.36 48.02
#